data_AF-A0A812US16-F1
#
_entry.id   AF-A0A812US16-F1
#
_cell.length_a   1.000
_cell.length_b   1.000
_cell.length_c   1.000
_cell.angle_alpha   90.00
_cell.angle_beta   90.00
_cell.angle_gamma   90.00
#
_symmetry.space_group_name_H-M   'P 1'
#
loop_
_entity.id
_entity.type
_entity.pdbx_description
1 polymer ?
#
loop_
_entity_poly.entity_id
_entity_poly.type
_entity_poly.pdbx_seq_one_letter_code
_entity_poly.pdbx_strand_id
1 'polypeptide(L)'
;MARLTASLLLLSLPTAWGQDFLAVRNETKSAAGCGSYGCTNGCGSCFNAGSRPGVMCAGSGGQRGYHCPAEPNGNGDATYACLDWTFGSAAMRAGEAQFRQQTGEEVYFGVGTYGTTTDAQRGLGACYRLKVEGVDKDIIAQSVNTGWDVDGKQFDLQMAAGGTGAFNNCAGGSGSMFAGGKSAWGCMYGGVDARSGCRALPSRPNQASAMAHAGDSLVRMCEYSFDKKVRVSGADLPAGPCKYNPTMLDVARVRCPEQLVSLTQMQRSDEPQGYSFTSTWRAAGFPNAQGASRCRSEDSGAGLAYCLTRMMDCRKPSGAFMTNVQAKLMVPGRRVAQTCARDGYTRIDVSCGCAGCMC
;
A
#
# COMPACT_ATOMS: atom_id res chain seq x y z
N MET A 1 -46.14 -50.16 -7.36
CA MET A 1 -45.40 -49.14 -8.13
C MET A 1 -45.82 -47.76 -7.63
N ALA A 2 -45.05 -47.15 -6.73
CA ALA A 2 -45.29 -45.78 -6.26
C ALA A 2 -44.00 -44.99 -6.47
N ARG A 3 -44.03 -44.02 -7.39
CA ARG A 3 -42.91 -43.13 -7.69
C ARG A 3 -42.93 -41.98 -6.67
N LEU A 4 -41.93 -41.93 -5.79
CA LEU A 4 -41.62 -40.73 -5.01
C LEU A 4 -40.95 -39.70 -5.91
N THR A 5 -41.66 -38.61 -6.21
CA THR A 5 -41.09 -37.37 -6.75
C THR A 5 -40.46 -36.58 -5.61
N ALA A 6 -39.12 -36.54 -5.58
CA ALA A 6 -38.38 -35.66 -4.69
C ALA A 6 -38.37 -34.23 -5.28
N SER A 7 -39.14 -33.33 -4.67
CA SER A 7 -39.08 -31.90 -4.96
C SER A 7 -37.77 -31.33 -4.41
N LEU A 8 -36.86 -30.97 -5.31
CA LEU A 8 -35.64 -30.23 -4.99
C LEU A 8 -36.03 -28.79 -4.60
N LEU A 9 -36.11 -28.49 -3.29
CA LEU A 9 -36.16 -27.11 -2.81
C LEU A 9 -34.79 -26.47 -3.04
N LEU A 10 -34.69 -25.65 -4.10
CA LEU A 10 -33.63 -24.67 -4.26
C LEU A 10 -33.83 -23.58 -3.19
N LEU A 11 -33.19 -23.75 -2.03
CA LEU A 11 -33.01 -22.69 -1.05
C LEU A 11 -32.09 -21.63 -1.69
N SER A 12 -32.69 -20.53 -2.16
CA SER A 12 -31.97 -19.31 -2.50
C SER A 12 -31.27 -18.78 -1.25
N LEU A 13 -29.95 -18.89 -1.22
CA LEU A 13 -29.13 -18.22 -0.22
C LEU A 13 -29.28 -16.71 -0.40
N PRO A 14 -29.49 -15.93 0.68
CA PRO A 14 -29.61 -14.48 0.57
C PRO A 14 -28.27 -13.88 0.12
N THR A 15 -28.23 -13.35 -1.10
CA THR A 15 -27.13 -12.60 -1.73
C THR A 15 -26.99 -11.19 -1.15
N ALA A 16 -26.91 -11.06 0.18
CA ALA A 16 -26.93 -9.76 0.87
C ALA A 16 -25.55 -9.25 1.36
N TRP A 17 -24.44 -9.76 0.82
CA TRP A 17 -23.07 -9.39 1.25
C TRP A 17 -22.16 -8.96 0.08
N GLY A 18 -22.74 -8.49 -1.03
CA GLY A 18 -22.02 -8.33 -2.29
C GLY A 18 -21.88 -6.91 -2.85
N GLN A 19 -22.49 -5.87 -2.28
CA GLN A 19 -22.53 -4.55 -2.94
C GLN A 19 -21.96 -3.35 -2.16
N ASP A 20 -21.57 -3.50 -0.89
CA ASP A 20 -21.06 -2.38 -0.08
C ASP A 20 -19.53 -2.27 -0.03
N PHE A 21 -18.82 -2.76 -1.05
CA PHE A 21 -17.37 -2.46 -1.17
C PHE A 21 -17.10 -1.10 -1.80
N LEU A 22 -18.04 -0.63 -2.62
CA LEU A 22 -18.03 0.72 -3.19
C LEU A 22 -18.78 1.73 -2.33
N ALA A 23 -19.44 1.29 -1.26
CA ALA A 23 -19.86 2.16 -0.17
C ALA A 23 -18.67 2.55 0.72
N VAL A 24 -17.59 3.03 0.09
CA VAL A 24 -16.90 4.19 0.64
C VAL A 24 -18.03 5.19 0.84
N ARG A 25 -18.36 5.42 2.11
CA ARG A 25 -19.46 6.28 2.53
C ARG A 25 -19.52 7.46 1.58
N ASN A 26 -20.74 7.75 1.15
CA ASN A 26 -21.15 9.00 0.54
C ASN A 26 -20.77 10.12 1.52
N GLU A 27 -19.48 10.43 1.64
CA GLU A 27 -19.00 11.70 2.13
C GLU A 27 -19.39 12.67 1.03
N THR A 28 -20.67 13.06 1.07
CA THR A 28 -21.19 14.26 0.44
C THR A 28 -20.55 15.48 1.11
N LYS A 29 -19.21 15.55 1.13
CA LYS A 29 -18.54 16.81 0.87
C LYS A 29 -18.36 16.85 -0.63
N SER A 30 -19.45 17.32 -1.25
CA SER A 30 -19.49 17.78 -2.61
C SER A 30 -18.20 18.50 -3.00
N ALA A 31 -17.91 18.47 -4.29
CA ALA A 31 -17.05 19.43 -4.96
C ALA A 31 -17.47 20.92 -4.77
N ALA A 32 -18.26 21.25 -3.73
CA ALA A 32 -18.51 22.61 -3.26
C ALA A 32 -17.24 23.31 -2.75
N GLY A 33 -16.12 22.59 -2.60
CA GLY A 33 -14.86 23.12 -2.11
C GLY A 33 -13.93 23.74 -3.16
N CYS A 34 -14.32 23.97 -4.41
CA CYS A 34 -13.50 24.78 -5.34
C CYS A 34 -14.06 26.19 -5.55
N GLY A 35 -15.39 26.36 -5.53
CA GLY A 35 -16.05 27.63 -5.84
C GLY A 35 -15.68 28.79 -4.91
N SER A 36 -15.41 28.53 -3.62
CA SER A 36 -15.04 29.56 -2.64
C SER A 36 -13.54 29.91 -2.61
N TYR A 37 -12.70 29.27 -3.44
CA TYR A 37 -11.23 29.38 -3.34
C TYR A 37 -10.56 29.92 -4.60
N GLY A 38 -11.28 30.72 -5.40
CA GLY A 38 -10.71 31.43 -6.57
C GLY A 38 -10.67 30.60 -7.85
N CYS A 39 -11.35 29.45 -7.89
CA CYS A 39 -11.41 28.58 -9.07
C CYS A 39 -12.36 29.07 -10.19
N THR A 40 -12.85 30.31 -10.12
CA THR A 40 -13.87 30.86 -11.02
C THR A 40 -13.36 31.18 -12.44
N ASN A 41 -12.04 31.17 -12.68
CA ASN A 41 -11.43 31.65 -13.94
C ASN A 41 -10.66 30.59 -14.76
N GLY A 42 -10.94 29.29 -14.63
CA GLY A 42 -10.22 28.27 -15.43
C GLY A 42 -10.19 26.85 -14.86
N CYS A 43 -11.24 26.44 -14.13
CA CYS A 43 -11.31 25.12 -13.52
C CYS A 43 -11.44 24.01 -14.60
N GLY A 44 -10.33 23.32 -14.92
CA GLY A 44 -10.32 22.18 -15.85
C GLY A 44 -8.99 21.43 -16.02
N SER A 45 -7.90 21.92 -15.41
CA SER A 45 -6.52 21.50 -15.67
C SER A 45 -5.84 20.75 -14.51
N CYS A 46 -6.59 20.37 -13.47
CA CYS A 46 -6.00 19.71 -12.29
C CYS A 46 -5.22 18.45 -12.68
N PHE A 47 -4.03 18.27 -12.08
CA PHE A 47 -3.16 17.13 -12.38
C PHE A 47 -3.87 15.79 -12.20
N ASN A 48 -4.82 15.68 -11.27
CA ASN A 48 -5.53 14.44 -11.01
C ASN A 48 -7.07 14.62 -11.00
N ALA A 49 -7.59 15.43 -11.92
CA ALA A 49 -9.02 15.68 -12.05
C ALA A 49 -9.83 14.37 -12.10
N GLY A 50 -10.94 14.32 -11.37
CA GLY A 50 -11.82 13.15 -11.30
C GLY A 50 -11.35 12.03 -10.36
N SER A 51 -10.32 12.27 -9.54
CA SER A 51 -9.94 11.31 -8.50
C SER A 51 -11.02 11.16 -7.43
N ARG A 52 -10.93 10.07 -6.66
CA ARG A 52 -11.79 9.83 -5.50
C ARG A 52 -11.80 11.04 -4.54
N PRO A 53 -12.98 11.50 -4.10
CA PRO A 53 -13.10 12.58 -3.11
C PRO A 53 -12.44 12.23 -1.77
N GLY A 54 -12.15 13.26 -0.98
CA GLY A 54 -11.66 13.12 0.39
C GLY A 54 -11.77 14.43 1.17
N VAL A 55 -11.07 14.51 2.29
CA VAL A 55 -10.93 15.74 3.05
C VAL A 55 -9.76 16.58 2.54
N MET A 56 -9.86 17.90 2.64
CA MET A 56 -8.74 18.79 2.37
C MET A 56 -7.92 18.98 3.65
N CYS A 57 -6.59 18.86 3.56
CA CYS A 57 -5.73 19.22 4.68
C CYS A 57 -5.86 20.73 5.00
N ALA A 58 -5.79 21.07 6.29
CA ALA A 58 -5.71 22.44 6.78
C ALA A 58 -4.32 23.00 6.44
N GLY A 59 -4.12 23.35 5.17
CA GLY A 59 -2.82 23.73 4.64
C GLY A 59 -2.20 24.93 5.35
N SER A 60 -1.01 24.75 5.90
CA SER A 60 -0.10 25.85 6.23
C SER A 60 0.49 26.41 4.92
N GLY A 61 0.49 27.74 4.73
CA GLY A 61 1.09 28.34 3.54
C GLY A 61 0.40 27.99 2.21
N GLY A 62 -0.90 27.64 2.25
CA GLY A 62 -1.69 27.37 1.04
C GLY A 62 -1.48 25.98 0.40
N GLN A 63 -0.71 25.08 1.03
CA GLN A 63 -0.49 23.73 0.54
C GLN A 63 -1.72 22.83 0.76
N ARG A 64 -2.39 22.38 -0.31
CA ARG A 64 -3.57 21.50 -0.24
C ARG A 64 -3.60 20.41 -1.31
N GLY A 65 -4.44 19.41 -1.09
CA GLY A 65 -4.59 18.23 -1.94
C GLY A 65 -3.29 17.46 -2.13
N TYR A 66 -2.88 17.19 -3.38
CA TYR A 66 -1.58 16.52 -3.61
C TYR A 66 -0.37 17.39 -3.20
N HIS A 67 -0.55 18.68 -2.90
CA HIS A 67 0.49 19.52 -2.28
C HIS A 67 0.51 19.45 -0.75
N CYS A 68 -0.41 18.74 -0.09
CA CYS A 68 -0.39 18.62 1.36
C CYS A 68 1.01 18.20 1.85
N PRO A 69 1.52 18.85 2.92
CA PRO A 69 2.84 18.57 3.47
C PRO A 69 3.03 17.08 3.76
N ALA A 70 4.21 16.56 3.47
CA ALA A 70 4.58 15.19 3.82
C ALA A 70 5.01 15.04 5.28
N GLU A 71 5.22 16.17 5.97
CA GLU A 71 5.77 16.25 7.32
C GLU A 71 4.98 17.27 8.15
N PRO A 72 4.72 16.98 9.43
CA PRO A 72 4.15 17.94 10.38
C PRO A 72 5.08 19.16 10.51
N ASN A 73 4.58 20.38 10.24
CA ASN A 73 5.40 21.60 10.21
C ASN A 73 4.98 22.66 11.25
N GLY A 74 4.44 22.24 12.40
CA GLY A 74 4.09 23.11 13.53
C GLY A 74 2.86 24.00 13.32
N ASN A 75 2.51 24.31 12.06
CA ASN A 75 1.47 25.28 11.70
C ASN A 75 0.38 24.72 10.75
N GLY A 76 0.36 23.41 10.47
CA GLY A 76 -0.65 22.81 9.57
C GLY A 76 -0.69 21.28 9.59
N ASP A 77 -1.69 20.75 8.89
CA ASP A 77 -1.88 19.31 8.70
C ASP A 77 -0.79 18.73 7.79
N ALA A 78 -0.33 17.53 8.12
CA ALA A 78 0.47 16.69 7.23
C ALA A 78 -0.39 15.55 6.69
N THR A 79 0.07 14.95 5.60
CA THR A 79 -0.53 13.73 5.05
C THR A 79 0.44 12.55 5.13
N TYR A 80 -0.14 11.36 5.19
CA TYR A 80 0.53 10.11 5.57
C TYR A 80 0.23 9.03 4.54
N ALA A 81 1.07 7.99 4.50
CA ALA A 81 0.66 6.75 3.86
C ALA A 81 -0.59 6.22 4.57
N CYS A 82 -1.57 5.75 3.81
CA CYS A 82 -2.74 5.12 4.40
C CYS A 82 -2.35 3.80 5.09
N LEU A 83 -3.19 3.35 6.02
CA LEU A 83 -2.98 2.10 6.75
C LEU A 83 -3.88 0.98 6.22
N ASP A 84 -5.02 1.31 5.63
CA ASP A 84 -5.97 0.37 5.04
C ASP A 84 -5.49 -0.31 3.76
N TRP A 85 -4.36 0.14 3.20
CA TRP A 85 -3.62 -0.56 2.14
C TRP A 85 -2.33 -1.23 2.66
N THR A 86 -2.15 -1.35 3.99
CA THR A 86 -1.03 -2.11 4.57
C THR A 86 -1.31 -3.61 4.44
N PHE A 87 -0.26 -4.42 4.23
CA PHE A 87 -0.39 -5.87 4.14
C PHE A 87 -1.17 -6.46 5.33
N GLY A 88 -2.22 -7.23 5.04
CA GLY A 88 -3.07 -7.87 6.05
C GLY A 88 -4.19 -7.02 6.66
N SER A 89 -4.30 -5.75 6.26
CA SER A 89 -5.45 -4.90 6.64
C SER A 89 -6.78 -5.48 6.15
N ALA A 90 -7.87 -5.05 6.78
CA ALA A 90 -9.21 -5.49 6.44
C ALA A 90 -9.55 -5.20 4.96
N ALA A 91 -9.21 -4.03 4.46
CA ALA A 91 -9.51 -3.65 3.08
C ALA A 91 -8.68 -4.46 2.06
N MET A 92 -7.40 -4.75 2.36
CA MET A 92 -6.59 -5.64 1.52
C MET A 92 -7.19 -7.04 1.43
N ARG A 93 -7.50 -7.67 2.57
CA ARG A 93 -8.08 -9.03 2.59
C ARG A 93 -9.43 -9.10 1.89
N ALA A 94 -10.25 -8.06 2.04
CA ALA A 94 -11.53 -8.01 1.38
C ALA A 94 -11.37 -7.77 -0.14
N GLY A 95 -10.36 -7.00 -0.56
CA GLY A 95 -9.94 -6.89 -1.97
C GLY A 95 -9.45 -8.22 -2.55
N GLU A 96 -8.62 -8.97 -1.81
CA GLU A 96 -8.15 -10.31 -2.20
C GLU A 96 -9.33 -11.27 -2.42
N ALA A 97 -10.32 -11.25 -1.52
CA ALA A 97 -11.51 -12.07 -1.63
C ALA A 97 -12.33 -11.76 -2.89
N GLN A 98 -12.47 -10.48 -3.24
CA GLN A 98 -13.14 -10.06 -4.48
C GLN A 98 -12.36 -10.44 -5.72
N PHE A 99 -11.05 -10.24 -5.70
CA PHE A 99 -10.20 -10.65 -6.80
C PHE A 99 -10.33 -12.15 -7.08
N ARG A 100 -10.30 -12.97 -6.02
CA ARG A 100 -10.55 -14.41 -6.13
C ARG A 100 -11.93 -14.73 -6.73
N GLN A 101 -12.98 -14.00 -6.36
CA GLN A 101 -14.30 -14.20 -6.96
C GLN A 101 -14.32 -13.85 -8.46
N GLN A 102 -13.53 -12.86 -8.88
CA GLN A 102 -13.49 -12.38 -10.27
C GLN A 102 -12.60 -13.24 -11.16
N THR A 103 -11.47 -13.74 -10.65
CA THR A 103 -10.43 -14.40 -11.46
C THR A 103 -10.26 -15.88 -11.13
N GLY A 104 -10.75 -16.34 -9.98
CA GLY A 104 -10.46 -17.66 -9.42
C GLY A 104 -9.07 -17.77 -8.77
N GLU A 105 -8.25 -16.71 -8.81
CA GLU A 105 -6.88 -16.74 -8.30
C GLU A 105 -6.82 -16.38 -6.82
N GLU A 106 -6.02 -17.13 -6.06
CA GLU A 106 -5.72 -16.83 -4.67
C GLU A 106 -4.35 -16.15 -4.56
N VAL A 107 -4.36 -14.86 -4.21
CA VAL A 107 -3.15 -14.05 -4.02
C VAL A 107 -3.27 -13.24 -2.73
N TYR A 108 -2.14 -12.76 -2.22
CA TYR A 108 -2.13 -11.65 -1.27
C TYR A 108 -1.99 -10.32 -1.99
N PHE A 109 -2.54 -9.27 -1.40
CA PHE A 109 -2.36 -7.90 -1.84
C PHE A 109 -1.40 -7.14 -0.95
N GLY A 110 -0.68 -6.20 -1.56
CA GLY A 110 0.24 -5.33 -0.86
C GLY A 110 0.47 -4.01 -1.57
N VAL A 111 1.14 -3.10 -0.88
CA VAL A 111 1.75 -1.91 -1.47
C VAL A 111 3.20 -1.81 -0.99
N GLY A 112 4.03 -1.05 -1.68
CA GLY A 112 5.44 -0.97 -1.35
C GLY A 112 6.27 -0.15 -2.31
N THR A 113 7.55 -0.49 -2.34
CA THR A 113 8.53 0.02 -3.30
C THR A 113 9.12 -1.14 -4.06
N TYR A 114 9.06 -1.11 -5.38
CA TYR A 114 9.89 -1.98 -6.21
C TYR A 114 11.08 -1.21 -6.74
N GLY A 115 12.29 -1.72 -6.55
CA GLY A 115 13.49 -1.10 -7.08
C GLY A 115 13.64 -1.40 -8.56
N THR A 116 13.72 -0.35 -9.38
CA THR A 116 14.04 -0.48 -10.80
C THR A 116 14.59 0.83 -11.35
N THR A 117 15.58 0.72 -12.22
CA THR A 117 16.18 1.84 -12.95
C THR A 117 15.78 1.84 -14.43
N THR A 118 15.10 0.79 -14.89
CA THR A 118 14.72 0.62 -16.30
C THR A 118 13.29 1.08 -16.61
N ASP A 119 12.47 1.32 -15.57
CA ASP A 119 11.15 1.94 -15.73
C ASP A 119 11.22 3.47 -15.70
N ALA A 120 10.46 4.11 -16.58
CA ALA A 120 10.45 5.56 -16.77
C ALA A 120 10.07 6.37 -15.52
N GLN A 121 9.26 5.81 -14.60
CA GLN A 121 8.94 6.42 -13.31
C GLN A 121 9.35 5.52 -12.13
N ARG A 122 10.42 4.73 -12.32
CA ARG A 122 11.04 3.88 -11.29
C ARG A 122 10.04 2.98 -10.58
N GLY A 123 9.11 2.42 -11.34
CA GLY A 123 8.12 1.47 -10.86
C GLY A 123 6.87 2.10 -10.25
N LEU A 124 6.81 3.41 -10.00
CA LEU A 124 5.63 4.05 -9.41
C LEU A 124 4.36 3.67 -10.18
N GLY A 125 3.27 3.40 -9.46
CA GLY A 125 1.98 3.03 -9.99
C GLY A 125 1.89 1.64 -10.62
N ALA A 126 3.00 0.95 -10.87
CA ALA A 126 2.99 -0.39 -11.47
C ALA A 126 2.69 -1.45 -10.41
N CYS A 127 1.99 -2.52 -10.82
CA CYS A 127 1.81 -3.71 -10.02
C CYS A 127 2.80 -4.80 -10.41
N TYR A 128 3.25 -5.52 -9.40
CA TYR A 128 4.17 -6.64 -9.54
C TYR A 128 3.56 -7.87 -8.90
N ARG A 129 3.61 -9.01 -9.60
CA ARG A 129 3.37 -10.30 -8.99
C ARG A 129 4.69 -10.87 -8.50
N LEU A 130 4.71 -11.32 -7.26
CA LEU A 130 5.88 -11.81 -6.55
C LEU A 130 5.60 -13.25 -6.12
N LYS A 131 6.48 -14.17 -6.49
CA LYS A 131 6.54 -15.49 -5.90
C LYS A 131 7.63 -15.47 -4.84
N VAL A 132 7.31 -15.84 -3.61
CA VAL A 132 8.21 -15.66 -2.47
C VAL A 132 8.39 -16.99 -1.74
N GLU A 133 9.63 -17.30 -1.39
CA GLU A 133 9.98 -18.51 -0.66
C GLU A 133 9.24 -18.59 0.68
N GLY A 134 8.60 -19.73 0.93
CA GLY A 134 7.88 -20.00 2.18
C GLY A 134 6.48 -19.39 2.28
N VAL A 135 6.12 -18.44 1.41
CA VAL A 135 4.77 -17.85 1.35
C VAL A 135 3.85 -18.77 0.57
N ASP A 136 2.63 -19.02 1.09
CA ASP A 136 1.69 -20.00 0.54
C ASP A 136 0.92 -19.52 -0.71
N LYS A 137 0.98 -18.21 -1.00
CA LYS A 137 0.35 -17.57 -2.16
C LYS A 137 1.29 -16.55 -2.78
N ASP A 138 1.14 -16.31 -4.08
CA ASP A 138 1.81 -15.18 -4.71
C ASP A 138 1.27 -13.86 -4.14
N ILE A 139 2.09 -12.81 -4.19
CA ILE A 139 1.71 -11.46 -3.78
C ILE A 139 1.55 -10.60 -5.04
N ILE A 140 0.44 -9.90 -5.20
CA ILE A 140 0.33 -8.80 -6.16
C ILE A 140 0.43 -7.48 -5.39
N ALA A 141 1.46 -6.69 -5.68
CA ALA A 141 1.78 -5.50 -4.92
C ALA A 141 1.88 -4.22 -5.76
N GLN A 142 1.20 -3.18 -5.28
CA GLN A 142 1.27 -1.75 -5.61
C GLN A 142 2.64 -1.10 -5.36
N SER A 143 3.48 -0.79 -6.35
CA SER A 143 4.59 0.14 -6.09
C SER A 143 4.06 1.58 -5.99
N VAL A 144 3.93 2.10 -4.77
CA VAL A 144 3.41 3.46 -4.47
C VAL A 144 4.51 4.41 -4.01
N ASN A 145 5.68 3.88 -3.70
CA ASN A 145 6.82 4.63 -3.21
C ASN A 145 8.07 4.37 -4.09
N THR A 146 9.10 5.18 -3.91
CA THR A 146 10.41 5.00 -4.52
C THR A 146 11.48 5.21 -3.46
N GLY A 147 12.55 4.43 -3.56
CA GLY A 147 13.78 4.59 -2.79
C GLY A 147 14.96 4.46 -3.74
N TRP A 148 16.01 5.24 -3.52
CA TRP A 148 17.26 5.10 -4.26
C TRP A 148 18.08 3.90 -3.76
N ASP A 149 17.76 3.43 -2.55
CA ASP A 149 18.31 2.29 -1.84
C ASP A 149 17.65 0.95 -2.19
N VAL A 150 16.55 0.98 -2.95
CA VAL A 150 15.87 -0.23 -3.45
C VAL A 150 16.37 -0.51 -4.87
N ASP A 151 17.12 -1.59 -5.05
CA ASP A 151 17.70 -1.97 -6.33
C ASP A 151 16.76 -2.85 -7.19
N GLY A 152 17.17 -3.08 -8.45
CA GLY A 152 16.44 -3.83 -9.49
C GLY A 152 15.88 -5.21 -9.11
N LYS A 153 16.20 -5.73 -7.93
CA LYS A 153 15.85 -7.08 -7.49
C LYS A 153 15.29 -7.13 -6.07
N GLN A 154 14.79 -6.01 -5.55
CA GLN A 154 14.22 -5.90 -4.20
C GLN A 154 12.79 -5.38 -4.25
N PHE A 155 11.95 -5.85 -3.33
CA PHE A 155 10.63 -5.27 -3.08
C PHE A 155 10.45 -4.99 -1.58
N ASP A 156 10.31 -3.71 -1.21
CA ASP A 156 9.97 -3.29 0.15
C ASP A 156 8.45 -3.34 0.34
N LEU A 157 7.95 -4.38 0.99
CA LEU A 157 6.51 -4.53 1.25
C LEU A 157 6.09 -3.69 2.46
N GLN A 158 5.05 -2.87 2.29
CA GLN A 158 4.45 -2.12 3.40
C GLN A 158 3.74 -3.07 4.34
N MET A 159 4.28 -3.24 5.55
CA MET A 159 3.71 -4.10 6.57
C MET A 159 3.80 -3.45 7.95
N ALA A 160 2.83 -3.72 8.79
CA ALA A 160 2.77 -3.16 10.15
C ALA A 160 4.07 -3.42 10.91
N ALA A 161 4.68 -2.35 11.43
CA ALA A 161 6.00 -2.39 12.07
C ALA A 161 7.06 -3.11 11.23
N GLY A 162 7.12 -2.82 9.92
CA GLY A 162 8.17 -3.28 9.00
C GLY A 162 9.48 -2.52 9.12
N GLY A 163 9.56 -1.52 10.00
CA GLY A 163 10.70 -0.63 10.16
C GLY A 163 10.37 0.77 9.65
N THR A 164 10.63 1.77 10.48
CA THR A 164 10.30 3.16 10.15
C THR A 164 11.23 3.75 9.11
N GLY A 165 12.37 3.13 8.81
CA GLY A 165 13.37 3.67 7.90
C GLY A 165 13.95 5.01 8.36
N ALA A 166 14.60 5.70 7.43
CA ALA A 166 15.24 7.00 7.66
C ALA A 166 14.23 8.13 7.94
N PHE A 167 13.02 8.03 7.41
CA PHE A 167 11.96 8.99 7.59
C PHE A 167 10.91 8.40 8.52
N ASN A 168 10.60 9.00 9.66
CA ASN A 168 9.69 8.36 10.64
C ASN A 168 8.55 9.28 11.05
N ASN A 169 7.39 9.03 10.45
CA ASN A 169 6.11 9.63 10.83
C ASN A 169 5.21 8.66 11.59
N CYS A 170 5.69 7.44 11.86
CA CYS A 170 4.94 6.46 12.63
C CYS A 170 4.98 6.73 14.13
N ALA A 171 6.15 7.04 14.71
CA ALA A 171 6.32 7.09 16.16
C ALA A 171 7.44 8.01 16.67
N GLY A 172 7.31 8.44 17.93
CA GLY A 172 8.36 9.17 18.66
C GLY A 172 8.42 10.67 18.41
N GLY A 173 7.52 11.25 17.61
CA GLY A 173 7.41 12.70 17.37
C GLY A 173 6.01 13.23 17.70
N SER A 174 5.91 14.56 17.93
CA SER A 174 4.63 15.22 18.25
C SER A 174 3.59 15.10 17.13
N GLY A 175 4.04 14.97 15.88
CA GLY A 175 3.19 14.74 14.71
C GLY A 175 3.11 13.28 14.27
N SER A 176 3.66 12.31 15.02
CA SER A 176 3.61 10.90 14.64
C SER A 176 2.17 10.36 14.61
N MET A 177 1.91 9.44 13.69
CA MET A 177 0.61 8.78 13.55
C MET A 177 0.22 8.01 14.82
N PHE A 178 1.17 7.30 15.42
CA PHE A 178 0.96 6.51 16.62
C PHE A 178 1.57 7.15 17.88
N ALA A 179 0.97 6.85 19.02
CA ALA A 179 1.50 7.22 20.33
C ALA A 179 2.76 6.39 20.67
N GLY A 180 3.55 6.90 21.62
CA GLY A 180 4.68 6.17 22.18
C GLY A 180 6.02 6.42 21.48
N GLY A 181 7.05 5.76 22.00
CA GLY A 181 8.42 5.87 21.51
C GLY A 181 8.75 4.88 20.39
N LYS A 182 9.92 5.09 19.76
CA LYS A 182 10.41 4.24 18.67
C LYS A 182 10.81 2.82 19.13
N SER A 183 11.09 2.62 20.42
CA SER A 183 11.55 1.33 20.96
C SER A 183 10.57 0.18 20.71
N ALA A 184 9.26 0.44 20.77
CA ALA A 184 8.23 -0.56 20.50
C ALA A 184 8.19 -1.05 19.04
N TRP A 185 8.78 -0.29 18.12
CA TRP A 185 8.73 -0.55 16.68
C TRP A 185 9.85 -1.48 16.20
N GLY A 186 10.77 -1.88 17.08
CA GLY A 186 11.92 -2.70 16.74
C GLY A 186 13.01 -1.89 16.01
N CYS A 187 13.72 -2.50 15.08
CA CYS A 187 14.79 -1.78 14.38
C CYS A 187 14.23 -0.75 13.40
N MET A 188 15.04 0.29 13.16
CA MET A 188 14.74 1.30 12.15
C MET A 188 14.47 0.65 10.78
N TYR A 189 15.30 -0.29 10.34
CA TYR A 189 15.11 -1.08 9.13
C TYR A 189 14.78 -2.52 9.56
N GLY A 190 13.62 -3.05 9.16
CA GLY A 190 13.15 -4.38 9.57
C GLY A 190 12.06 -4.38 10.63
N GLY A 191 12.03 -3.39 11.53
CA GLY A 191 11.00 -3.31 12.57
C GLY A 191 11.10 -4.44 13.60
N VAL A 192 9.97 -5.06 13.97
CA VAL A 192 9.98 -6.14 14.97
C VAL A 192 10.33 -7.50 14.34
N ASP A 193 11.12 -8.32 15.03
CA ASP A 193 11.64 -9.61 14.50
C ASP A 193 10.99 -10.87 15.01
N ALA A 194 10.18 -10.73 16.05
CA ALA A 194 9.40 -11.82 16.58
C ALA A 194 7.93 -11.43 16.56
N ARG A 195 7.08 -12.40 16.24
CA ARG A 195 5.63 -12.26 16.29
C ARG A 195 5.16 -11.75 17.66
N SER A 196 5.78 -12.21 18.74
CA SER A 196 5.50 -11.74 20.11
C SER A 196 5.81 -10.25 20.30
N GLY A 197 6.80 -9.72 19.59
CA GLY A 197 7.17 -8.29 19.61
C GLY A 197 6.05 -7.38 19.10
N CYS A 198 5.14 -7.88 18.25
CA CYS A 198 3.98 -7.11 17.80
C CYS A 198 3.11 -6.62 18.97
N ARG A 199 3.09 -7.32 20.12
CA ARG A 199 2.26 -6.96 21.28
C ARG A 199 2.70 -5.69 22.00
N ALA A 200 3.94 -5.26 21.79
CA ALA A 200 4.46 -4.01 22.33
C ALA A 200 4.00 -2.78 21.52
N LEU A 201 3.47 -2.98 20.31
CA LEU A 201 3.04 -1.89 19.44
C LEU A 201 1.75 -1.23 19.96
N PRO A 202 1.60 0.09 19.76
CA PRO A 202 0.31 0.74 19.94
C PRO A 202 -0.71 0.10 18.98
N SER A 203 -1.84 -0.38 19.52
CA SER A 203 -2.82 -1.10 18.70
C SER A 203 -3.47 -0.23 17.61
N ARG A 204 -3.50 1.10 17.79
CA ARG A 204 -4.17 2.09 16.93
C ARG A 204 -3.41 3.43 16.91
N PRO A 205 -3.61 4.26 15.88
CA PRO A 205 -3.13 5.64 15.82
C PRO A 205 -3.65 6.51 16.98
N ASN A 206 -3.06 7.69 17.15
CA ASN A 206 -3.54 8.71 18.08
C ASN A 206 -5.01 9.08 17.83
N GLN A 207 -5.43 9.05 16.56
CA GLN A 207 -6.83 9.22 16.14
C GLN A 207 -7.40 7.86 15.73
N ALA A 208 -7.95 7.13 16.70
CA ALA A 208 -8.21 5.70 16.57
C ALA A 208 -9.54 5.31 15.88
N SER A 209 -10.49 6.23 15.75
CA SER A 209 -11.89 5.92 15.40
C SER A 209 -12.05 5.23 14.05
N ALA A 210 -11.36 5.71 13.02
CA ALA A 210 -11.45 5.18 11.66
C ALA A 210 -10.86 3.77 11.54
N MET A 211 -9.66 3.55 12.10
CA MET A 211 -9.04 2.22 12.16
C MET A 211 -9.90 1.23 12.95
N ALA A 212 -10.46 1.67 14.09
CA ALA A 212 -11.35 0.84 14.90
C ALA A 212 -12.60 0.43 14.12
N HIS A 213 -13.20 1.36 13.36
CA HIS A 213 -14.34 1.08 12.50
C HIS A 213 -14.03 0.06 11.39
N ALA A 214 -12.83 0.13 10.82
CA ALA A 214 -12.37 -0.86 9.83
C ALA A 214 -12.11 -2.25 10.44
N GLY A 215 -12.10 -2.38 11.77
CA GLY A 215 -11.78 -3.63 12.46
C GLY A 215 -10.27 -3.96 12.46
N ASP A 216 -9.43 -2.99 12.09
CA ASP A 216 -8.00 -3.16 12.00
C ASP A 216 -7.29 -2.89 13.33
N SER A 217 -6.08 -3.44 13.44
CA SER A 217 -5.16 -3.16 14.54
C SER A 217 -3.73 -3.32 14.04
N LEU A 218 -2.84 -2.39 14.43
CA LEU A 218 -1.43 -2.47 14.08
C LEU A 218 -0.80 -3.78 14.58
N VAL A 219 -1.17 -4.22 15.79
CA VAL A 219 -0.73 -5.49 16.38
C VAL A 219 -1.15 -6.67 15.50
N ARG A 220 -2.43 -6.73 15.11
CA ARG A 220 -2.96 -7.85 14.30
C ARG A 220 -2.37 -7.88 12.90
N MET A 221 -2.20 -6.72 12.26
CA MET A 221 -1.54 -6.64 10.95
C MET A 221 -0.05 -7.03 11.04
N CYS A 222 0.61 -6.68 12.14
CA CYS A 222 2.00 -7.09 12.38
C CYS A 222 2.11 -8.61 12.52
N GLU A 223 1.25 -9.21 13.37
CA GLU A 223 1.19 -10.65 13.54
C GLU A 223 0.87 -11.38 12.22
N TYR A 224 -0.06 -10.82 11.42
CA TYR A 224 -0.41 -11.35 10.11
C TYR A 224 0.80 -11.47 9.18
N SER A 225 1.74 -10.53 9.22
CA SER A 225 2.95 -10.59 8.38
C SER A 225 3.86 -11.79 8.72
N PHE A 226 3.91 -12.20 9.99
CA PHE A 226 4.60 -13.41 10.40
C PHE A 226 3.80 -14.66 10.03
N ASP A 227 2.49 -14.63 10.27
CA ASP A 227 1.59 -15.77 9.98
C ASP A 227 1.61 -16.12 8.49
N LYS A 228 1.81 -15.13 7.62
CA LYS A 228 1.93 -15.31 6.16
C LYS A 228 3.36 -15.48 5.66
N LYS A 229 4.34 -15.54 6.55
CA LYS A 229 5.76 -15.76 6.24
C LYS A 229 6.36 -14.74 5.26
N VAL A 230 5.70 -13.59 5.05
CA VAL A 230 6.30 -12.43 4.37
C VAL A 230 7.33 -11.74 5.26
N ARG A 231 7.42 -12.17 6.51
CA ARG A 231 8.45 -11.83 7.49
C ARG A 231 8.98 -13.12 8.12
N VAL A 232 10.30 -13.24 8.22
CA VAL A 232 10.96 -14.38 8.86
C VAL A 232 11.15 -14.09 10.35
N SER A 233 10.82 -15.06 11.21
CA SER A 233 11.13 -15.05 12.65
C SER A 233 11.76 -16.37 13.07
N GLY A 234 12.70 -16.33 14.01
CA GLY A 234 13.23 -17.53 14.67
C GLY A 234 14.22 -17.16 15.76
N ALA A 235 14.17 -17.88 16.89
CA ALA A 235 15.15 -17.73 17.97
C ALA A 235 16.56 -18.18 17.53
N ASP A 236 16.62 -19.02 16.50
CA ASP A 236 17.86 -19.63 15.98
C ASP A 236 18.46 -18.87 14.79
N LEU A 237 18.01 -17.63 14.52
CA LEU A 237 18.51 -16.82 13.42
C LEU A 237 19.87 -16.18 13.78
N PRO A 238 21.01 -16.65 13.23
CA PRO A 238 22.35 -16.35 13.75
C PRO A 238 22.83 -14.91 13.56
N ALA A 239 22.30 -14.16 12.58
CA ALA A 239 22.79 -12.82 12.24
C ALA A 239 22.22 -11.70 13.11
N GLY A 240 21.31 -12.03 14.04
CA GLY A 240 20.67 -11.08 14.94
C GLY A 240 19.39 -10.45 14.38
N PRO A 241 18.78 -9.52 15.14
CA PRO A 241 17.51 -8.90 14.80
C PRO A 241 17.57 -8.14 13.47
N CYS A 242 16.46 -8.14 12.74
CA CYS A 242 16.14 -7.29 11.59
C CYS A 242 16.88 -7.59 10.30
N LYS A 243 17.67 -8.65 10.25
CA LYS A 243 18.51 -8.98 9.09
C LYS A 243 17.94 -10.03 8.15
N TYR A 244 16.81 -10.64 8.48
CA TYR A 244 16.26 -11.73 7.68
C TYR A 244 15.04 -11.28 6.89
N ASN A 245 15.09 -11.56 5.59
CA ASN A 245 14.03 -11.28 4.62
C ASN A 245 13.84 -12.52 3.72
N PRO A 246 12.61 -12.88 3.34
CA PRO A 246 12.38 -14.00 2.43
C PRO A 246 13.01 -13.77 1.04
N THR A 247 13.40 -14.85 0.37
CA THR A 247 13.87 -14.81 -1.02
C THR A 247 12.70 -14.68 -1.98
N MET A 248 12.76 -13.71 -2.91
CA MET A 248 11.89 -13.66 -4.08
C MET A 248 12.36 -14.67 -5.13
N LEU A 249 11.44 -15.50 -5.61
CA LEU A 249 11.69 -16.58 -6.58
C LEU A 249 11.28 -16.20 -8.00
N ASP A 250 10.25 -15.37 -8.17
CA ASP A 250 9.85 -14.80 -9.46
C ASP A 250 9.23 -13.41 -9.23
N VAL A 251 9.45 -12.49 -10.17
CA VAL A 251 8.90 -11.13 -10.16
C VAL A 251 8.54 -10.74 -11.58
N ALA A 252 7.30 -10.32 -11.81
CA ALA A 252 6.88 -9.77 -13.10
C ALA A 252 5.92 -8.58 -12.91
N ARG A 253 6.02 -7.58 -13.80
CA ARG A 253 4.96 -6.57 -13.93
C ARG A 253 3.67 -7.28 -14.37
N VAL A 254 2.56 -6.86 -13.78
CA VAL A 254 1.21 -7.34 -14.10
C VAL A 254 0.24 -6.18 -14.17
N ARG A 255 -0.95 -6.42 -14.73
CA ARG A 255 -2.08 -5.49 -14.59
C ARG A 255 -2.36 -5.23 -13.12
N CYS A 256 -2.67 -3.99 -12.75
CA CYS A 256 -3.11 -3.73 -11.40
C CYS A 256 -4.55 -4.23 -11.18
N PRO A 257 -4.81 -5.06 -10.15
CA PRO A 257 -6.17 -5.36 -9.72
C PRO A 257 -6.92 -4.07 -9.36
N GLU A 258 -8.17 -3.94 -9.79
CA GLU A 258 -8.98 -2.74 -9.53
C GLU A 258 -9.14 -2.48 -8.03
N GLN A 259 -9.11 -3.52 -7.20
CA GLN A 259 -9.17 -3.41 -5.75
C GLN A 259 -7.95 -2.65 -5.19
N LEU A 260 -6.74 -2.92 -5.71
CA LEU A 260 -5.54 -2.15 -5.35
C LEU A 260 -5.63 -0.73 -5.89
N VAL A 261 -6.01 -0.56 -7.15
CA VAL A 261 -6.15 0.76 -7.78
C VAL A 261 -7.17 1.63 -7.04
N SER A 262 -8.28 1.06 -6.56
CA SER A 262 -9.31 1.78 -5.82
C SER A 262 -8.81 2.24 -4.44
N LEU A 263 -8.02 1.39 -3.76
CA LEU A 263 -7.38 1.75 -2.49
C LEU A 263 -6.30 2.82 -2.66
N THR A 264 -5.56 2.79 -3.76
CA THR A 264 -4.37 3.62 -3.95
C THR A 264 -4.63 4.88 -4.75
N GLN A 265 -5.64 4.87 -5.61
CA GLN A 265 -5.89 5.83 -6.68
C GLN A 265 -4.73 5.98 -7.67
N MET A 266 -3.88 4.95 -7.81
CA MET A 266 -2.83 4.92 -8.84
C MET A 266 -3.13 3.84 -9.88
N GLN A 267 -3.08 4.22 -11.15
CA GLN A 267 -3.17 3.27 -12.26
C GLN A 267 -2.32 3.72 -13.43
N ARG A 268 -1.54 2.80 -13.99
CA ARG A 268 -0.74 3.10 -15.17
C ARG A 268 -1.51 2.84 -16.45
N SER A 269 -1.24 3.63 -17.48
CA SER A 269 -1.78 3.43 -18.82
C SER A 269 -1.04 2.36 -19.63
N ASP A 270 0.17 1.98 -19.19
CA ASP A 270 1.05 0.99 -19.83
C ASP A 270 1.05 -0.37 -19.12
N GLU A 271 -0.06 -0.72 -18.44
CA GLU A 271 -0.16 -1.99 -17.71
C GLU A 271 -0.12 -3.20 -18.65
N PRO A 272 0.58 -4.28 -18.26
CA PRO A 272 0.51 -5.58 -18.94
C PRO A 272 -0.93 -6.10 -19.06
N GLN A 273 -1.15 -7.03 -19.98
CA GLN A 273 -2.40 -7.78 -20.02
C GLN A 273 -2.39 -8.91 -18.99
N GLY A 274 -3.32 -8.88 -18.05
CA GLY A 274 -3.56 -9.95 -17.08
C GLY A 274 -2.65 -9.93 -15.85
N TYR A 275 -2.75 -11.00 -15.06
CA TYR A 275 -2.19 -11.08 -13.70
C TYR A 275 -1.10 -12.13 -13.55
N SER A 276 -0.70 -12.81 -14.61
CA SER A 276 0.24 -13.95 -14.56
C SER A 276 1.69 -13.54 -14.85
N PHE A 277 2.64 -14.38 -14.44
CA PHE A 277 4.04 -14.23 -14.84
C PHE A 277 4.18 -14.47 -16.35
N THR A 278 4.57 -13.44 -17.09
CA THR A 278 4.84 -13.54 -18.54
C THR A 278 6.31 -13.19 -18.79
N SER A 279 6.94 -13.85 -19.76
CA SER A 279 8.35 -13.61 -20.08
C SER A 279 8.64 -12.15 -20.47
N THR A 280 7.72 -11.51 -21.19
CA THR A 280 7.83 -10.12 -21.63
C THR A 280 7.91 -9.13 -20.48
N TRP A 281 7.18 -9.39 -19.38
CA TRP A 281 7.07 -8.46 -18.25
C TRP A 281 7.83 -8.92 -17.01
N ARG A 282 8.57 -10.01 -17.13
CA ARG A 282 9.37 -10.56 -16.03
C ARG A 282 10.60 -9.68 -15.79
N ALA A 283 10.90 -9.43 -14.52
CA ALA A 283 12.06 -8.66 -14.13
C ALA A 283 13.37 -9.40 -14.46
N ALA A 284 14.43 -8.63 -14.77
CA ALA A 284 15.73 -9.20 -15.08
C ALA A 284 16.30 -9.99 -13.89
N GLY A 285 16.77 -11.22 -14.15
CA GLY A 285 17.22 -12.15 -13.11
C GLY A 285 16.13 -13.06 -12.55
N PHE A 286 14.90 -12.98 -13.09
CA PHE A 286 13.81 -13.90 -12.78
C PHE A 286 13.37 -14.70 -14.03
N PRO A 287 12.84 -15.93 -13.89
CA PRO A 287 12.63 -16.62 -12.62
C PRO A 287 13.97 -17.05 -12.04
N ASN A 288 14.11 -16.90 -10.73
CA ASN A 288 15.28 -17.29 -9.98
C ASN A 288 15.16 -18.78 -9.68
N ALA A 289 15.43 -19.59 -10.72
CA ALA A 289 15.21 -21.03 -10.71
C ALA A 289 15.81 -21.68 -9.45
N GLN A 290 14.95 -22.37 -8.68
CA GLN A 290 15.27 -23.02 -7.41
C GLN A 290 16.03 -22.16 -6.38
N GLY A 291 15.95 -20.82 -6.44
CA GLY A 291 16.66 -19.94 -5.50
C GLY A 291 18.18 -19.90 -5.72
N ALA A 292 18.64 -20.12 -6.95
CA ALA A 292 20.06 -20.05 -7.31
C ALA A 292 20.74 -18.75 -6.81
N SER A 293 19.99 -17.65 -6.78
CA SER A 293 20.34 -16.45 -6.00
C SER A 293 19.44 -16.33 -4.78
N ARG A 294 19.97 -16.40 -3.57
CA ARG A 294 19.17 -16.21 -2.35
C ARG A 294 19.22 -14.77 -1.86
N CYS A 295 18.21 -14.34 -1.10
CA CYS A 295 18.34 -13.14 -0.29
C CYS A 295 19.49 -13.34 0.71
N ARG A 296 20.37 -12.34 0.83
CA ARG A 296 21.56 -12.36 1.70
C ARG A 296 21.59 -11.16 2.65
N SER A 297 20.43 -10.67 3.08
CA SER A 297 20.33 -9.48 3.94
C SER A 297 21.01 -9.67 5.32
N GLU A 298 21.33 -10.91 5.68
CA GLU A 298 22.08 -11.28 6.87
C GLU A 298 23.60 -11.11 6.72
N ASP A 299 24.09 -11.09 5.49
CA ASP A 299 25.52 -10.99 5.18
C ASP A 299 25.91 -9.51 5.04
N SER A 300 26.85 -9.07 5.88
CA SER A 300 27.33 -7.70 5.86
C SER A 300 27.89 -7.31 4.48
N GLY A 301 27.31 -6.28 3.86
CA GLY A 301 27.74 -5.76 2.57
C GLY A 301 27.23 -6.52 1.33
N ALA A 302 26.41 -7.57 1.49
CA ALA A 302 25.89 -8.33 0.35
C ALA A 302 24.77 -7.61 -0.43
N GLY A 303 24.22 -6.53 0.11
CA GLY A 303 23.07 -5.82 -0.46
C GLY A 303 21.75 -6.55 -0.18
N LEU A 304 20.70 -6.15 -0.91
CA LEU A 304 19.31 -6.60 -0.69
C LEU A 304 18.68 -7.21 -1.95
N ALA A 305 19.51 -7.55 -2.94
CA ALA A 305 19.05 -8.23 -4.14
C ALA A 305 18.33 -9.55 -3.79
N TYR A 306 17.23 -9.81 -4.49
CA TYR A 306 16.32 -10.94 -4.32
C TYR A 306 15.57 -10.97 -2.98
N CYS A 307 15.63 -9.92 -2.17
CA CYS A 307 14.93 -9.88 -0.88
C CYS A 307 13.51 -9.29 -1.02
N LEU A 308 12.54 -9.95 -0.37
CA LEU A 308 11.29 -9.32 0.02
C LEU A 308 11.51 -8.63 1.37
N THR A 309 11.86 -7.36 1.31
CA THR A 309 12.11 -6.51 2.47
C THR A 309 10.81 -5.90 2.98
N ARG A 310 10.90 -5.15 4.07
CA ARG A 310 9.76 -4.64 4.83
C ARG A 310 9.97 -3.18 5.19
N MET A 311 8.88 -2.41 5.13
CA MET A 311 8.89 -0.99 5.49
C MET A 311 7.55 -0.55 6.07
N MET A 312 7.58 0.49 6.89
CA MET A 312 6.43 1.30 7.28
C MET A 312 6.92 2.59 7.95
N ASP A 313 7.12 3.65 7.15
CA ASP A 313 7.53 4.97 7.64
C ASP A 313 6.34 5.89 8.02
N CYS A 314 5.12 5.51 7.63
CA CYS A 314 3.88 6.28 7.72
C CYS A 314 3.93 7.62 6.97
N ARG A 315 4.99 7.91 6.24
CA ARG A 315 5.16 9.17 5.53
C ARG A 315 4.36 9.12 4.23
N LYS A 316 3.99 10.31 3.74
CA LYS A 316 3.46 10.46 2.38
C LYS A 316 4.39 9.74 1.37
N PRO A 317 3.90 8.73 0.63
CA PRO A 317 4.73 7.97 -0.29
C PRO A 317 5.09 8.79 -1.53
N SER A 318 6.20 8.47 -2.19
CA SER A 318 6.70 9.19 -3.37
C SER A 318 5.69 9.31 -4.52
N GLY A 319 4.81 8.31 -4.70
CA GLY A 319 3.75 8.33 -5.71
C GLY A 319 2.63 9.34 -5.46
N ALA A 320 2.59 9.95 -4.27
CA ALA A 320 1.66 11.03 -3.95
C ALA A 320 2.19 12.43 -4.33
N PHE A 321 3.41 12.54 -4.82
CA PHE A 321 3.97 13.80 -5.32
C PHE A 321 3.85 13.84 -6.84
N MET A 322 3.11 14.82 -7.37
CA MET A 322 2.87 14.94 -8.82
C MET A 322 4.18 15.02 -9.63
N THR A 323 5.23 15.62 -9.07
CA THR A 323 6.53 15.79 -9.73
C THR A 323 7.27 14.48 -9.94
N ASN A 324 6.89 13.41 -9.21
CA ASN A 324 7.48 12.09 -9.33
C ASN A 324 6.75 11.22 -10.36
N VAL A 325 5.60 11.67 -10.84
CA VAL A 325 4.71 10.90 -11.70
C VAL A 325 4.66 11.51 -13.10
N GLN A 326 4.81 10.68 -14.12
CA GLN A 326 4.64 11.11 -15.50
C GLN A 326 3.17 10.99 -15.91
N ALA A 327 2.47 12.12 -16.06
CA ALA A 327 1.02 12.11 -16.36
C ALA A 327 0.64 11.26 -17.59
N LYS A 328 1.49 11.20 -18.62
CA LYS A 328 1.26 10.41 -19.85
C LYS A 328 1.25 8.88 -19.61
N LEU A 329 1.87 8.42 -18.52
CA LEU A 329 1.94 7.01 -18.14
C LEU A 329 0.84 6.61 -17.15
N MET A 330 -0.06 7.54 -16.81
CA MET A 330 -1.10 7.32 -15.81
C MET A 330 -2.49 7.52 -16.40
N VAL A 331 -3.45 6.78 -15.87
CA VAL A 331 -4.87 6.95 -16.20
C VAL A 331 -5.37 8.28 -15.58
N PRO A 332 -6.13 9.12 -16.32
CA PRO A 332 -6.76 10.31 -15.75
C PRO A 332 -7.58 10.00 -14.48
N GLY A 333 -7.51 10.87 -13.47
CA GLY A 333 -8.13 10.68 -12.16
C GLY A 333 -7.43 9.64 -11.26
N ARG A 334 -6.42 8.93 -11.76
CA ARG A 334 -5.65 7.90 -11.05
C ARG A 334 -4.14 8.11 -11.15
N ARG A 335 -3.71 9.37 -11.16
CA ARG A 335 -2.32 9.74 -11.41
C ARG A 335 -1.45 9.70 -10.17
N VAL A 336 -1.94 10.17 -9.02
CA VAL A 336 -1.17 10.21 -7.77
C VAL A 336 -1.78 9.32 -6.71
N ALA A 337 -0.94 8.79 -5.83
CA ALA A 337 -1.41 8.02 -4.70
C ALA A 337 -2.26 8.89 -3.77
N GLN A 338 -3.45 8.42 -3.43
CA GLN A 338 -4.28 9.06 -2.43
C GLN A 338 -3.72 8.76 -1.04
N THR A 339 -3.44 9.83 -0.31
CA THR A 339 -2.86 9.78 1.03
C THR A 339 -3.94 9.88 2.09
N CYS A 340 -3.56 9.72 3.36
CA CYS A 340 -4.48 9.78 4.48
C CYS A 340 -4.10 10.88 5.47
N ALA A 341 -5.09 11.37 6.21
CA ALA A 341 -4.88 12.17 7.39
C ALA A 341 -4.12 11.36 8.46
N ARG A 342 -3.83 12.01 9.59
CA ARG A 342 -3.06 11.43 10.71
C ARG A 342 -3.71 10.19 11.34
N ASP A 343 -4.98 9.94 11.11
CA ASP A 343 -5.66 8.71 11.53
C ASP A 343 -5.30 7.49 10.66
N GLY A 344 -4.62 7.69 9.53
CA GLY A 344 -4.22 6.65 8.60
C GLY A 344 -5.33 6.08 7.72
N TYR A 345 -6.56 6.60 7.79
CA TYR A 345 -7.73 6.04 7.09
C TYR A 345 -8.57 7.11 6.37
N THR A 346 -8.66 8.31 6.92
CA THR A 346 -9.40 9.41 6.29
C THR A 346 -8.63 9.90 5.07
N ARG A 347 -9.22 9.73 3.88
CA ARG A 347 -8.57 10.04 2.61
C ARG A 347 -8.40 11.54 2.41
N ILE A 348 -7.22 11.96 1.96
CA ILE A 348 -6.99 13.31 1.47
C ILE A 348 -7.52 13.42 0.05
N ASP A 349 -8.27 14.47 -0.24
CA ASP A 349 -8.69 14.78 -1.60
C ASP A 349 -7.47 15.16 -2.44
N VAL A 350 -7.19 14.38 -3.48
CA VAL A 350 -6.05 14.62 -4.38
C VAL A 350 -6.49 15.04 -5.77
N SER A 351 -7.75 15.46 -5.95
CA SER A 351 -8.29 15.82 -7.26
C SER A 351 -7.64 17.09 -7.79
N CYS A 352 -7.35 18.04 -6.91
CA CYS A 352 -6.76 19.34 -7.21
C CYS A 352 -5.80 19.80 -6.11
N GLY A 353 -4.90 20.72 -6.44
CA GLY A 353 -4.03 21.40 -5.48
C GLY A 353 -4.02 22.92 -5.75
N CYS A 354 -3.84 23.75 -4.72
CA CYS A 354 -4.02 25.21 -4.82
C CYS A 354 -3.17 25.90 -5.90
N ALA A 355 -2.01 25.35 -6.27
CA ALA A 355 -1.15 25.88 -7.33
C ALA A 355 -1.29 25.13 -8.68
N GLY A 356 -2.00 24.00 -8.70
CA GLY A 356 -2.18 23.14 -9.87
C GLY A 356 -3.60 23.16 -10.44
N CYS A 357 -4.53 23.86 -9.79
CA CYS A 357 -5.54 24.64 -10.51
C CYS A 357 -4.81 25.82 -11.17
N MET A 358 -3.96 25.57 -12.17
CA MET A 358 -3.56 26.65 -13.06
C MET A 358 -4.83 27.05 -13.80
N CYS A 359 -5.43 28.16 -13.37
CA CYS A 359 -6.40 28.87 -14.19
C CYS A 359 -5.69 29.32 -15.46
#